data_AF-A0A523XSK5-F1
#
_entry.id   AF-A0A523XSK5-F1
#
_cell.length_a   1.000
_cell.length_b   1.000
_cell.length_c   1.000
_cell.angle_alpha   90.00
_cell.angle_beta   90.00
_cell.angle_gamma   90.00
#
_symmetry.space_group_name_H-M   'P 1'
#
loop_
_entity.id
_entity.type
_entity.pdbx_description
1 polymer ?
#
loop_
_entity_poly.entity_id
_entity_poly.type
_entity_poly.pdbx_seq_one_letter_code
_entity_poly.pdbx_strand_id
1 'polypeptide(L)'
;MDRKDLAFHYVCTREQARELINGRDRFWVINCGCRESRGQCSRSRMDVCLMFRGDIAGSGDTSTKEISPAEVEDIFKEAEEKHLVTRPFRNESHMAETDGICFCCDDCCGYFLDPSEICDSRESR
;
A
#
# COMPACT_ATOMS: atom_id res chain seq x y z
N MET A 1 0.05 21.79 -11.99
CA MET A 1 0.92 20.72 -11.48
C MET A 1 1.43 19.94 -12.68
N ASP A 2 2.75 19.92 -12.88
CA ASP A 2 3.37 19.23 -14.01
C ASP A 2 3.24 17.71 -13.79
N ARG A 3 2.68 16.99 -14.77
CA ARG A 3 2.36 15.55 -14.69
C ARG A 3 3.60 14.62 -14.66
N LYS A 4 4.82 15.17 -14.57
CA LYS A 4 6.08 14.47 -14.89
C LYS A 4 6.91 13.97 -13.69
N ASP A 5 6.50 14.26 -12.45
CA ASP A 5 7.28 13.89 -11.26
C ASP A 5 6.47 13.11 -10.19
N LEU A 6 5.32 12.55 -10.55
CA LEU A 6 4.59 11.71 -9.60
C LEU A 6 5.35 10.40 -9.40
N ALA A 7 5.78 10.12 -8.17
CA ALA A 7 6.34 8.82 -7.82
C ALA A 7 5.23 7.75 -7.83
N PHE A 8 5.57 6.53 -8.26
CA PHE A 8 4.63 5.41 -8.26
C PHE A 8 4.07 5.12 -6.85
N HIS A 9 4.93 5.24 -5.83
CA HIS A 9 4.54 5.19 -4.43
C HIS A 9 4.64 6.57 -3.77
N TYR A 10 3.70 6.88 -2.89
CA TYR A 10 3.76 8.06 -2.04
C TYR A 10 3.42 7.70 -0.59
N VAL A 11 3.75 8.58 0.35
CA VAL A 11 3.35 8.44 1.76
C VAL A 11 2.13 9.31 2.01
N CYS A 12 1.13 8.77 2.71
CA CYS A 12 -0.02 9.54 3.17
C CYS A 12 -0.32 9.25 4.63
N THR A 13 -1.06 10.15 5.28
CA THR A 13 -1.58 9.93 6.63
C THR A 13 -2.66 8.86 6.61
N ARG A 14 -2.99 8.30 7.79
CA ARG A 14 -4.08 7.32 7.93
C ARG A 14 -5.42 7.90 7.49
N GLU A 15 -5.67 9.18 7.77
CA GLU A 15 -6.88 9.87 7.35
C GLU A 15 -6.95 9.99 5.82
N GLN A 16 -5.86 10.41 5.18
CA GLN A 16 -5.78 10.45 3.72
C GLN A 16 -5.96 9.05 3.09
N ALA A 17 -5.40 8.01 3.71
CA ALA A 17 -5.60 6.63 3.28
C ALA A 17 -7.07 6.20 3.40
N ARG A 18 -7.79 6.64 4.45
CA ARG A 18 -9.23 6.43 4.59
C ARG A 18 -10.05 7.19 3.54
N GLU A 19 -9.62 8.38 3.15
CA GLU A 19 -10.28 9.12 2.05
C GLU A 19 -10.15 8.38 0.71
N LEU A 20 -9.04 7.66 0.48
CA LEU A 20 -8.83 6.89 -0.76
C LEU A 20 -9.78 5.68 -0.90
N ILE A 21 -10.26 5.13 0.23
CA ILE A 21 -11.25 4.04 0.23
C ILE A 21 -12.68 4.55 0.26
N ASN A 22 -12.89 5.81 0.64
CA ASN A 22 -14.23 6.37 0.74
C ASN A 22 -14.90 6.48 -0.64
N GLY A 23 -16.14 6.00 -0.76
CA GLY A 23 -16.86 5.94 -2.03
C GLY A 23 -16.50 4.75 -2.93
N ARG A 24 -15.74 3.77 -2.43
CA ARG A 24 -15.49 2.50 -3.13
C ARG A 24 -16.27 1.35 -2.48
N ASP A 25 -16.85 0.49 -3.31
CA ASP A 25 -17.66 -0.65 -2.84
C ASP A 25 -16.89 -1.98 -2.80
N ARG A 26 -15.76 -2.07 -3.50
CA ARG A 26 -15.02 -3.33 -3.68
C ARG A 26 -13.53 -3.14 -3.41
N PHE A 27 -12.98 -4.08 -2.65
CA PHE A 27 -11.61 -4.08 -2.21
C PHE A 27 -11.03 -5.48 -2.33
N TRP A 28 -9.74 -5.55 -2.60
CA TRP A 28 -9.00 -6.80 -2.63
C TRP A 28 -7.81 -6.69 -1.71
N VAL A 29 -7.51 -7.76 -1.00
CA VAL A 29 -6.28 -7.89 -0.22
C VAL A 29 -5.30 -8.75 -1.00
N ILE A 30 -4.04 -8.34 -0.97
CA ILE A 30 -2.90 -9.07 -1.52
C ILE A 30 -1.85 -9.25 -0.44
N ASN A 31 -0.98 -10.23 -0.64
CA ASN A 31 0.14 -10.43 0.25
C ASN A 31 1.16 -9.28 0.11
N CYS A 32 1.82 -8.96 1.20
CA CYS A 32 2.90 -8.00 1.19
C CYS A 32 4.13 -8.59 0.48
N GLY A 33 4.43 -8.14 -0.74
CA GLY A 33 5.56 -8.66 -1.53
C GLY A 33 6.92 -8.59 -0.82
N CYS A 34 7.14 -7.61 0.07
CA CYS A 34 8.34 -7.56 0.91
C CYS A 34 8.41 -8.73 1.91
N ARG A 35 7.26 -9.13 2.49
CA ARG A 35 7.19 -10.27 3.43
C ARG A 35 7.33 -11.59 2.70
N GLU A 36 6.76 -11.70 1.49
CA GLU A 36 6.88 -12.89 0.66
C GLU A 36 8.32 -13.14 0.21
N SER A 37 8.97 -12.09 -0.30
CA SER A 37 10.35 -12.18 -0.77
C SER A 37 11.37 -12.40 0.35
N ARG A 38 11.17 -11.79 1.52
CA ARG A 38 12.11 -11.88 2.65
C ARG A 38 11.79 -13.01 3.63
N GLY A 39 10.56 -13.47 3.71
CA GLY A 39 10.09 -14.57 4.57
C GLY A 39 10.15 -14.35 6.09
N GLN A 40 10.67 -13.21 6.58
CA GLN A 40 11.07 -13.05 7.99
C GLN A 40 10.34 -11.95 8.78
N CYS A 41 9.36 -11.25 8.19
CA CYS A 41 8.65 -10.19 8.89
C CYS A 41 7.31 -10.70 9.47
N SER A 42 7.28 -10.95 10.78
CA SER A 42 6.10 -11.43 11.54
C SER A 42 5.30 -10.33 12.25
N ARG A 43 5.62 -9.05 12.00
CA ARG A 43 5.00 -7.91 12.69
C ARG A 43 3.49 -7.84 12.48
N SER A 44 3.02 -8.10 11.26
CA SER A 44 1.61 -8.08 10.82
C SER A 44 1.25 -9.32 9.99
N ARG A 45 -0.03 -9.53 9.67
CA ARG A 45 -0.48 -10.57 8.73
C ARG A 45 0.20 -10.46 7.36
N MET A 46 0.18 -11.55 6.59
CA MET A 46 0.80 -11.60 5.26
C MET A 46 -0.04 -10.83 4.24
N ASP A 47 -1.35 -11.04 4.25
CA ASP A 47 -2.38 -10.42 3.44
C ASP A 47 -2.82 -9.10 4.07
N VAL A 48 -2.03 -8.05 3.87
CA VAL A 48 -2.26 -6.74 4.51
C VAL A 48 -2.35 -5.60 3.50
N CYS A 49 -1.82 -5.76 2.29
CA CYS A 49 -1.85 -4.69 1.28
C CYS A 49 -3.19 -4.71 0.54
N LEU A 50 -3.75 -3.53 0.28
CA LEU A 50 -5.03 -3.35 -0.37
C LEU A 50 -4.88 -2.99 -1.84
N MET A 51 -5.80 -3.47 -2.66
CA MET A 51 -6.03 -3.04 -4.02
C MET A 51 -7.49 -2.61 -4.19
N PHE A 52 -7.68 -1.61 -5.04
CA PHE A 52 -8.99 -1.07 -5.37
C PHE A 52 -9.51 -1.57 -6.72
N ARG A 53 -8.71 -2.38 -7.40
CA ARG A 53 -9.01 -2.99 -8.69
C ARG A 53 -8.63 -4.46 -8.63
N GLY A 54 -9.61 -5.33 -8.90
CA GLY A 54 -9.40 -6.78 -8.94
C GLY A 54 -8.79 -7.28 -10.26
N ASP A 55 -8.64 -6.42 -11.26
CA ASP A 55 -8.05 -6.75 -12.56
C ASP A 55 -6.52 -6.59 -12.61
N ILE A 56 -5.92 -6.11 -11.52
CA ILE A 56 -4.47 -5.88 -11.39
C ILE A 56 -3.89 -7.03 -10.56
N ALA A 57 -2.81 -7.65 -11.04
CA ALA A 57 -2.03 -8.57 -10.22
C ALA A 57 -1.13 -7.72 -9.30
N GLY A 58 -1.17 -7.99 -7.99
CA GLY A 58 -0.25 -7.36 -7.04
C GLY A 58 1.21 -7.63 -7.43
N SER A 59 2.16 -6.87 -6.87
CA SER A 59 3.61 -6.99 -7.15
C SER A 59 4.25 -8.30 -6.62
N GLY A 60 3.48 -9.38 -6.49
CA GLY A 60 3.86 -10.70 -6.01
C GLY A 60 2.91 -11.78 -6.54
N ASP A 61 3.39 -13.03 -6.55
CA ASP A 61 2.66 -14.21 -7.03
C ASP A 61 1.63 -14.66 -5.98
N THR A 62 0.60 -13.85 -5.71
CA THR A 62 -0.31 -14.17 -4.59
C THR A 62 -1.78 -13.82 -4.74
N SER A 63 -2.58 -14.87 -4.56
CA SER A 63 -3.86 -14.96 -3.85
C SER A 63 -4.61 -13.64 -3.57
N THR A 64 -4.94 -12.90 -4.62
CA THR A 64 -5.83 -11.73 -4.52
C THR A 64 -7.19 -12.20 -4.02
N LYS A 65 -7.61 -11.73 -2.84
CA LYS A 65 -8.91 -12.07 -2.25
C LYS A 65 -9.78 -10.83 -2.14
N GLU A 66 -11.01 -10.90 -2.65
CA GLU A 66 -12.00 -9.84 -2.41
C GLU A 66 -12.38 -9.83 -0.92
N ILE A 67 -12.38 -8.64 -0.31
CA ILE A 67 -12.69 -8.44 1.10
C ILE A 67 -13.77 -7.38 1.28
N SER A 68 -14.50 -7.48 2.39
CA SER A 68 -15.54 -6.51 2.74
C SER A 68 -14.96 -5.19 3.25
N PRO A 69 -15.71 -4.08 3.22
CA PRO A 69 -15.30 -2.82 3.85
C PRO A 69 -14.97 -2.97 5.35
N ALA A 70 -15.65 -3.88 6.06
CA ALA A 70 -15.34 -4.16 7.45
C ALA A 70 -13.94 -4.78 7.62
N GLU A 71 -13.56 -5.71 6.74
CA GLU A 71 -12.20 -6.29 6.74
C GLU A 71 -11.12 -5.26 6.37
N VAL A 72 -11.46 -4.28 5.52
CA VAL A 72 -10.58 -3.14 5.23
C VAL A 72 -10.33 -2.33 6.50
N GLU A 73 -11.38 -1.99 7.26
CA GLU A 73 -11.24 -1.27 8.53
C GLU A 73 -10.42 -2.06 9.56
N ASP A 74 -10.57 -3.39 9.63
CA ASP A 74 -9.70 -4.24 10.46
C ASP A 74 -8.22 -4.14 10.05
N ILE A 75 -7.91 -4.08 8.76
CA ILE A 75 -6.54 -3.86 8.26
C ILE A 75 -6.02 -2.48 8.67
N PHE A 76 -6.84 -1.43 8.56
CA PHE A 76 -6.47 -0.08 9.01
C PHE A 76 -6.19 -0.02 10.51
N LYS A 77 -7.01 -0.70 11.31
CA LYS A 77 -6.80 -0.82 12.75
C LYS A 77 -5.52 -1.57 13.06
N GLU A 78 -5.29 -2.71 12.41
CA GLU A 78 -4.05 -3.48 12.58
C GLU A 78 -2.81 -2.65 12.20
N ALA A 79 -2.89 -1.88 11.12
CA ALA A 79 -1.82 -0.99 10.68
C ALA A 79 -1.55 0.13 11.69
N GLU A 80 -2.58 0.63 12.38
CA GLU A 80 -2.41 1.57 13.48
C GLU A 80 -1.74 0.93 14.69
N GLU A 81 -2.28 -0.20 15.17
CA GLU A 81 -1.77 -0.91 16.35
C GLU A 81 -0.32 -1.38 16.17
N LYS A 82 0.06 -1.75 14.95
CA LYS A 82 1.40 -2.25 14.63
C LYS A 82 2.32 -1.18 14.05
N HIS A 83 1.87 0.07 14.02
CA HIS A 83 2.60 1.22 13.46
C HIS A 83 3.12 0.97 12.03
N LEU A 84 2.30 0.38 11.17
CA LEU A 84 2.62 0.24 9.75
C LEU A 84 2.44 1.59 9.04
N VAL A 85 3.26 1.82 8.02
CA VAL A 85 3.25 3.02 7.19
C VAL A 85 2.31 2.81 6.01
N THR A 86 1.31 3.68 5.89
CA THR A 86 0.38 3.75 4.76
C THR A 86 1.05 4.34 3.53
N ARG A 87 1.21 3.51 2.50
CA ARG A 87 1.87 3.87 1.25
C ARG A 87 1.02 3.50 0.05
N PRO A 88 0.19 4.43 -0.44
CA PRO A 88 -0.56 4.18 -1.65
C PRO A 88 0.35 4.08 -2.87
N PHE A 89 -0.06 3.26 -3.82
CA PHE A 89 0.58 3.12 -5.12
C PHE A 89 -0.37 3.51 -6.23
N ARG A 90 0.19 4.19 -7.22
CA ARG A 90 -0.53 4.76 -8.36
C ARG A 90 -0.72 3.71 -9.45
N ASN A 91 -1.51 4.04 -10.45
CA ASN A 91 -1.60 3.24 -11.66
C ASN A 91 -0.45 3.59 -12.61
N GLU A 92 0.34 2.60 -13.05
CA GLU A 92 1.47 2.82 -13.97
C GLU A 92 1.03 3.45 -15.30
N SER A 93 -0.15 3.07 -15.80
CA SER A 93 -0.72 3.65 -17.02
C SER A 93 -1.38 5.01 -16.75
N HIS A 94 -1.86 5.25 -15.53
CA HIS A 94 -2.66 6.40 -15.13
C HIS A 94 -2.18 6.97 -13.78
N MET A 95 -1.03 7.64 -13.76
CA MET A 95 -0.40 8.15 -12.52
C MET A 95 -1.27 9.12 -11.69
N ALA A 96 -2.36 9.67 -12.23
CA ALA A 96 -3.33 10.45 -11.47
C ALA A 96 -4.20 9.60 -10.54
N GLU A 97 -4.30 8.29 -10.81
CA GLU A 97 -5.17 7.34 -10.13
C GLU A 97 -4.36 6.48 -9.16
N THR A 98 -5.01 6.09 -8.06
CA THR A 98 -4.42 5.20 -7.04
C THR A 98 -5.06 3.84 -7.17
N ASP A 99 -4.23 2.81 -7.33
CA ASP A 99 -4.66 1.42 -7.52
C ASP A 99 -4.72 0.63 -6.20
N GLY A 100 -4.03 1.10 -5.16
CA GLY A 100 -4.08 0.42 -3.88
C GLY A 100 -3.23 1.08 -2.79
N ILE A 101 -3.15 0.41 -1.64
CA ILE A 101 -2.43 0.85 -0.45
C ILE A 101 -1.56 -0.28 0.08
N CYS A 102 -0.26 -0.05 0.11
CA CYS A 102 0.68 -0.89 0.83
C CYS A 102 0.79 -0.47 2.29
N PHE A 103 0.80 -1.45 3.21
CA PHE A 103 1.03 -1.22 4.64
C PHE A 103 2.41 -1.73 5.01
N CYS A 104 3.39 -0.86 4.80
CA CYS A 104 4.80 -1.21 4.91
C CYS A 104 5.29 -1.11 6.36
N CYS A 105 6.17 -2.02 6.77
CA CYS A 105 6.90 -1.86 8.03
C CYS A 105 7.92 -0.73 7.90
N ASP A 106 8.06 0.08 8.94
CA ASP A 106 9.05 1.17 9.02
C ASP A 106 10.50 0.65 8.94
N ASP A 107 10.75 -0.58 9.39
CA ASP A 107 12.11 -1.15 9.53
C ASP A 107 12.50 -2.14 8.40
N CYS A 108 11.54 -2.62 7.61
CA CYS A 108 11.76 -3.79 6.74
C CYS A 108 11.39 -3.57 5.26
N CYS A 109 10.81 -2.43 4.88
CA CYS A 109 10.42 -2.22 3.49
C CYS A 109 11.64 -1.94 2.60
N GLY A 110 11.75 -2.64 1.47
CA GLY A 110 12.82 -2.43 0.48
C GLY A 110 12.92 -0.97 0.04
N TYR A 111 11.81 -0.25 -0.01
CA TYR A 111 11.75 1.18 -0.30
C TYR A 111 12.45 2.10 0.71
N PHE A 112 12.62 1.70 1.97
CA PHE A 112 13.37 2.49 2.95
C PHE A 112 14.86 2.15 2.94
N LEU A 113 15.20 0.97 2.42
CA LEU A 113 16.55 0.42 2.44
C LEU A 113 17.26 0.60 1.10
N ASP A 114 16.52 0.78 0.01
CA ASP A 114 17.03 1.00 -1.33
C ASP A 114 16.98 2.50 -1.69
N PRO A 115 18.14 3.17 -1.84
CA PRO A 115 18.20 4.59 -2.14
C PRO A 115 17.85 4.94 -3.61
N SER A 116 17.58 3.95 -4.47
CA SER A 116 17.20 4.17 -5.87
C SER A 116 15.68 4.27 -6.08
N GLU A 117 14.87 3.86 -5.09
CA GLU A 117 13.42 3.98 -5.17
C GLU A 117 12.96 5.43 -4.92
N ILE A 118 12.33 6.04 -5.93
CA ILE A 118 11.77 7.39 -5.84
C ILE A 118 10.40 7.29 -5.15
N CYS A 119 10.25 7.95 -3.99
CA CYS A 119 8.99 8.06 -3.26
C CYS A 119 8.61 9.53 -3.12
N ASP A 120 7.33 9.86 -3.31
CA ASP A 120 6.77 11.17 -3.01
C ASP A 120 6.66 11.31 -1.47
N SER A 121 7.81 11.47 -0.82
CA SER A 121 7.91 11.98 0.54
C SER A 121 8.38 13.43 0.44
N ARG A 122 7.44 14.35 0.30
CA ARG A 122 7.71 15.75 0.61
C ARG A 122 7.85 15.87 2.12
N GLU A 123 9.09 15.88 2.59
CA GLU A 123 9.73 17.09 3.14
C GLU A 123 11.05 16.66 3.79
N SER A 124 12.10 17.35 3.35
CA SER A 124 13.44 17.39 3.89
C SER A 124 13.47 17.52 5.41
N ARG A 125 14.47 16.91 6.04
CA ARG A 125 15.00 17.41 7.31
C ARG A 125 16.38 17.98 7.08
#